data_AF-A0A925AAV8-F1
#
_entry.id   AF-A0A925AAV8-F1
#
_cell.length_a   1.000
_cell.length_b   1.000
_cell.length_c   1.000
_cell.angle_alpha   90.00
_cell.angle_beta   90.00
_cell.angle_gamma   90.00
#
_symmetry.space_group_name_H-M   'P 1'
#
loop_
_entity.id
_entity.type
_entity.pdbx_description
1 polymer ?
#
loop_
_entity_poly.entity_id
_entity_poly.type
_entity_poly.pdbx_seq_one_letter_code
_entity_poly.pdbx_strand_id
1 'polypeptide(L)'
;MARQRDPSFQVLLTEMRSRDALKAEGAFHALLPLANERIEELIKAFEIEKLQGVRCWLLELIGEARAEQAFDVLRKNALSEDEALRGWGISGLQKLGTPPARAFLWEHGLPRDGSD
;
A
#
# COMPACT_ATOMS: atom_id res chain seq x y z
N MET A 1 -9.94 -18.67 11.48
CA MET A 1 -8.64 -18.93 12.13
C MET A 1 -7.97 -17.59 12.37
N ALA A 2 -7.55 -17.30 13.60
CA ALA A 2 -6.83 -16.06 13.90
C ALA A 2 -5.47 -16.10 13.20
N ARG A 3 -5.15 -15.13 12.34
CA ARG A 3 -3.78 -14.92 11.83
C ARG A 3 -2.89 -14.67 13.04
N GLN A 4 -2.16 -15.69 13.46
CA GLN A 4 -1.15 -15.57 14.50
C GLN A 4 -0.09 -14.60 13.99
N ARG A 5 0.35 -13.65 14.83
CA ARG A 5 1.43 -12.72 14.44
C ARG A 5 2.66 -13.54 14.10
N ASP A 6 2.97 -13.67 12.82
CA ASP A 6 4.23 -14.22 12.34
C ASP A 6 5.34 -13.21 12.68
N PRO A 7 6.27 -13.55 13.59
CA PRO A 7 7.36 -12.68 13.97
C PRO A 7 8.18 -12.19 12.76
N SER A 8 8.29 -13.00 11.70
CA SER A 8 9.09 -12.67 10.51
C SER A 8 8.54 -11.44 9.79
N PHE A 9 7.22 -11.35 9.61
CA PHE A 9 6.58 -10.20 8.95
C PHE A 9 6.70 -8.91 9.77
N GLN A 10 6.55 -9.01 11.10
CA GLN A 10 6.67 -7.83 11.97
C GLN A 10 8.13 -7.35 12.06
N VAL A 11 9.10 -8.27 11.97
CA VAL A 11 10.51 -7.93 11.81
C VAL A 11 10.71 -7.17 10.50
N LEU A 12 10.23 -7.69 9.36
CA LEU A 12 10.35 -6.99 8.08
C LEU A 12 9.72 -5.59 8.09
N LEU A 13 8.52 -5.43 8.68
CA LEU A 13 7.92 -4.10 8.87
C LEU A 13 8.80 -3.16 9.70
N THR A 14 9.50 -3.69 10.71
CA THR A 14 10.43 -2.90 11.53
C THR A 14 11.69 -2.55 10.74
N GLU A 15 12.24 -3.50 9.98
CA GLU A 15 13.44 -3.29 9.16
C GLU A 15 13.21 -2.31 8.01
N MET A 16 11.99 -2.27 7.46
CA MET A 16 11.58 -1.28 6.46
C MET A 16 11.64 0.17 6.99
N ARG A 17 11.69 0.37 8.32
CA ARG A 17 11.88 1.69 8.96
C ARG A 17 13.35 2.00 9.26
N SER A 18 14.27 1.13 8.87
CA SER A 18 15.70 1.30 9.11
C SER A 18 16.23 2.58 8.45
N ARG A 19 17.22 3.21 9.09
CA ARG A 19 18.00 4.30 8.47
C ARG A 19 19.01 3.79 7.44
N ASP A 20 19.33 2.50 7.50
CA ASP A 20 20.09 1.82 6.45
C ASP A 20 19.15 1.54 5.27
N ALA A 21 19.39 2.24 4.16
CA ALA A 21 18.56 2.19 2.96
C ALA A 21 18.52 0.79 2.33
N LEU A 22 19.64 0.07 2.29
CA LEU A 22 19.70 -1.27 1.73
C LEU A 22 18.87 -2.25 2.55
N LYS A 23 18.95 -2.12 3.88
CA LYS A 23 18.13 -2.92 4.78
C LYS A 23 16.64 -2.59 4.62
N ALA A 24 16.31 -1.31 4.50
CA ALA A 24 14.93 -0.86 4.38
C ALA A 24 14.28 -1.33 3.07
N GLU A 25 14.99 -1.17 1.95
CA GLU A 25 14.58 -1.63 0.61
C GLU A 25 14.51 -3.16 0.54
N GLY A 26 15.49 -3.87 1.11
CA GLY A 26 15.46 -5.34 1.20
C GLY A 26 14.25 -5.85 1.95
N ALA A 27 13.87 -5.18 3.05
CA ALA A 27 12.67 -5.53 3.80
C ALA A 27 11.38 -5.26 3.01
N PHE A 28 11.31 -4.14 2.28
CA PHE A 28 10.19 -3.86 1.37
C PHE A 28 10.02 -4.97 0.33
N HIS A 29 11.11 -5.38 -0.34
CA HIS A 29 11.04 -6.45 -1.34
C HIS A 29 10.64 -7.80 -0.75
N ALA A 30 11.07 -8.10 0.48
CA ALA A 30 10.65 -9.31 1.19
C ALA A 30 9.16 -9.29 1.60
N LEU A 31 8.56 -8.11 1.77
CA LEU A 31 7.14 -7.95 2.09
C LEU A 31 6.22 -8.08 0.86
N LEU A 32 6.70 -7.75 -0.35
CA LEU A 32 5.92 -7.84 -1.60
C LEU A 32 5.19 -9.18 -1.79
N PRO A 33 5.85 -10.35 -1.73
CA PRO A 33 5.16 -11.63 -1.93
C PRO A 33 4.14 -11.95 -0.83
N LEU A 34 4.24 -11.30 0.33
CA LEU A 34 3.33 -11.49 1.47
C LEU A 34 2.15 -10.51 1.45
N ALA A 35 2.13 -9.54 0.53
CA ALA A 35 1.25 -8.38 0.62
C ALA A 35 -0.24 -8.75 0.59
N ASN A 36 -0.64 -9.66 -0.32
CA ASN A 36 -2.03 -10.14 -0.39
C ASN A 36 -2.43 -10.88 0.89
N GLU A 37 -1.59 -11.81 1.36
CA GLU A 37 -1.86 -12.63 2.54
C GLU A 37 -1.92 -11.80 3.83
N ARG A 38 -1.24 -10.66 3.87
CA ARG A 38 -1.09 -9.80 5.06
C ARG A 38 -1.74 -8.43 4.90
N ILE A 39 -2.67 -8.28 3.95
CA ILE A 39 -3.31 -6.99 3.64
C ILE A 39 -3.88 -6.27 4.87
N GLU A 40 -4.57 -6.97 5.77
CA GLU A 40 -5.14 -6.35 6.98
C GLU A 40 -4.07 -5.80 7.93
N GLU A 41 -2.91 -6.44 8.00
CA GLU A 41 -1.80 -5.98 8.83
C GLU A 41 -1.07 -4.80 8.18
N LEU A 42 -0.94 -4.81 6.84
CA LEU A 42 -0.39 -3.68 6.09
C LEU A 42 -1.27 -2.43 6.23
N ILE A 43 -2.60 -2.57 6.13
CA ILE A 43 -3.55 -1.48 6.33
C ILE A 43 -3.39 -0.89 7.74
N LYS A 44 -3.37 -1.74 8.78
CA LYS A 44 -3.17 -1.29 10.17
C LYS A 44 -1.83 -0.59 10.35
N ALA A 45 -0.76 -1.12 9.73
CA ALA A 45 0.56 -0.50 9.78
C ALA A 45 0.55 0.89 9.11
N PHE A 46 -0.13 1.03 7.98
CA PHE A 46 -0.27 2.32 7.28
C PHE A 46 -1.01 3.36 8.12
N GLU A 47 -2.10 2.98 8.78
CA GLU A 47 -2.92 3.88 9.59
C GLU A 47 -2.16 4.52 10.76
N ILE A 48 -1.22 3.79 11.36
CA ILE A 48 -0.43 4.26 12.51
C ILE A 48 0.92 4.87 12.12
N GLU A 49 1.36 4.70 10.87
CA GLU A 49 2.66 5.16 10.40
C GLU A 49 2.72 6.68 10.24
N LYS A 50 3.83 7.26 10.69
CA LYS A 50 4.08 8.71 10.69
C LYS A 50 5.21 9.11 9.74
N LEU A 51 6.14 8.19 9.45
CA LEU A 51 7.26 8.46 8.55
C LEU A 51 6.77 8.43 7.10
N GLN A 52 6.80 9.58 6.44
CA GLN A 52 6.23 9.77 5.11
C GLN A 52 6.74 8.74 4.08
N GLY A 53 8.05 8.50 4.01
CA GLY A 53 8.61 7.52 3.08
C GLY A 53 8.09 6.10 3.34
N VAL A 54 7.96 5.71 4.61
CA VAL A 54 7.43 4.40 5.00
C VAL A 54 5.94 4.29 4.67
N ARG A 55 5.17 5.38 4.81
CA ARG A 55 3.76 5.42 4.38
C ARG A 55 3.62 5.17 2.88
N CYS A 56 4.47 5.78 2.06
CA CYS A 56 4.48 5.54 0.62
C CYS A 56 4.72 4.05 0.29
N TRP A 57 5.75 3.44 0.87
CA TRP A 57 6.02 2.01 0.70
C TRP A 57 4.90 1.11 1.21
N LEU A 58 4.29 1.43 2.36
CA LEU A 58 3.13 0.68 2.85
C LEU A 58 1.95 0.78 1.89
N LEU A 59 1.69 1.96 1.33
CA LEU A 59 0.60 2.16 0.37
C LEU A 59 0.88 1.45 -0.96
N GLU A 60 2.14 1.39 -1.37
CA GLU A 60 2.58 0.59 -2.52
C GLU A 60 2.36 -0.90 -2.28
N LEU A 61 2.79 -1.45 -1.13
CA LEU A 61 2.53 -2.85 -0.75
C LEU A 61 1.03 -3.16 -0.71
N ILE A 62 0.21 -2.24 -0.17
CA ILE A 62 -1.25 -2.35 -0.16
C ILE A 62 -1.82 -2.39 -1.58
N GLY A 63 -1.27 -1.59 -2.50
CA GLY A 63 -1.65 -1.64 -3.92
C GLY A 63 -1.23 -2.95 -4.60
N GLU A 64 -0.03 -3.45 -4.31
CA GLU A 64 0.50 -4.72 -4.85
C GLU A 64 -0.24 -5.95 -4.33
N ALA A 65 -0.88 -5.85 -3.16
CA ALA A 65 -1.75 -6.90 -2.64
C ALA A 65 -2.93 -7.20 -3.59
N ARG A 66 -3.37 -6.24 -4.42
CA ARG A 66 -4.53 -6.35 -5.34
C ARG A 66 -5.77 -6.97 -4.69
N ALA A 67 -5.94 -6.70 -3.40
CA ALA A 67 -6.98 -7.29 -2.57
C ALA A 67 -8.13 -6.27 -2.43
N GLU A 68 -9.38 -6.70 -2.54
CA GLU A 68 -10.54 -5.79 -2.44
C GLU A 68 -10.58 -5.02 -1.12
N GLN A 69 -10.03 -5.59 -0.05
CA GLN A 69 -9.87 -4.96 1.26
C GLN A 69 -9.03 -3.67 1.21
N ALA A 70 -8.17 -3.51 0.19
CA ALA A 70 -7.36 -2.32 -0.01
C ALA A 70 -8.16 -1.13 -0.55
N PHE A 71 -9.37 -1.35 -1.09
CA PHE A 71 -10.11 -0.32 -1.83
C PHE A 71 -10.31 0.97 -1.03
N ASP A 72 -10.75 0.87 0.22
CA ASP A 72 -11.06 2.05 1.05
C ASP A 72 -9.82 2.89 1.40
N VAL A 73 -8.70 2.24 1.71
CA VAL A 73 -7.45 2.96 1.99
C VAL A 73 -6.88 3.58 0.72
N LEU A 74 -6.95 2.88 -0.42
CA LEU A 74 -6.45 3.38 -1.69
C LEU A 74 -7.26 4.58 -2.18
N ARG A 75 -8.60 4.51 -2.17
CA ARG A 75 -9.46 5.62 -2.61
C ARG A 75 -9.33 6.85 -1.73
N LYS A 76 -9.15 6.67 -0.42
CA LYS A 76 -8.92 7.78 0.51
C LYS A 76 -7.61 8.50 0.17
N ASN A 77 -6.54 7.75 -0.08
CA ASN A 77 -5.24 8.34 -0.40
C ASN A 77 -5.17 8.89 -1.82
N ALA A 78 -5.93 8.35 -2.78
CA ALA A 78 -6.05 8.89 -4.13
C ALA A 78 -6.63 10.33 -4.18
N LEU A 79 -7.24 10.80 -3.09
CA LEU A 79 -7.72 12.18 -2.92
C LEU A 79 -6.89 12.96 -1.88
N SER A 80 -5.73 12.46 -1.49
CA SER A 80 -4.84 13.11 -0.53
C SER A 80 -4.28 14.42 -1.10
N GLU A 81 -4.13 15.42 -0.24
CA GLU A 81 -3.38 16.65 -0.57
C GLU A 81 -1.89 16.34 -0.74
N ASP A 82 -1.37 15.36 0.00
CA ASP A 82 -0.03 14.83 -0.18
C ASP A 82 0.11 14.14 -1.55
N GLU A 83 0.92 14.74 -2.41
CA GLU A 83 1.12 14.29 -3.80
C GLU A 83 1.71 12.87 -3.90
N ALA A 84 2.63 12.51 -3.00
CA ALA A 84 3.23 11.18 -3.02
C ALA A 84 2.19 10.12 -2.65
N LEU A 85 1.42 10.35 -1.58
CA LEU A 85 0.33 9.44 -1.20
C LEU A 85 -0.78 9.39 -2.25
N ARG A 86 -1.08 10.52 -2.89
CA ARG A 86 -2.04 10.60 -4.00
C ARG A 86 -1.62 9.72 -5.17
N GLY A 87 -0.37 9.84 -5.61
CA GLY A 87 0.18 9.00 -6.69
C GLY A 87 0.09 7.52 -6.37
N TRP A 88 0.48 7.11 -5.16
CA TRP A 88 0.40 5.72 -4.73
C TRP A 88 -1.03 5.20 -4.56
N GLY A 89 -1.96 6.04 -4.09
CA GLY A 89 -3.39 5.69 -4.02
C GLY A 89 -3.98 5.43 -5.41
N ILE A 90 -3.69 6.31 -6.37
CA ILE A 90 -4.12 6.14 -7.77
C ILE A 90 -3.51 4.87 -8.37
N SER A 91 -2.20 4.69 -8.27
CA SER A 91 -1.49 3.50 -8.78
C SER A 91 -2.06 2.21 -8.18
N GLY A 92 -2.33 2.20 -6.87
CA GLY A 92 -2.95 1.04 -6.21
C GLY A 92 -4.37 0.77 -6.71
N LEU A 93 -5.20 1.79 -6.95
CA LEU A 93 -6.54 1.60 -7.54
C LEU A 93 -6.46 1.05 -8.97
N GLN A 94 -5.49 1.51 -9.77
CA GLN A 94 -5.24 0.98 -11.10
C GLN A 94 -4.85 -0.51 -11.05
N LYS A 95 -3.94 -0.89 -10.13
CA LYS A 95 -3.52 -2.28 -9.91
C LYS A 95 -4.67 -3.16 -9.39
N LEU A 96 -5.51 -2.63 -8.51
CA LEU A 96 -6.68 -3.34 -7.99
C LEU A 96 -7.67 -3.64 -9.12
N GLY A 97 -7.92 -2.67 -10.00
CA GLY A 97 -8.60 -2.90 -11.28
C GLY A 97 -10.03 -3.44 -11.17
N THR A 98 -10.65 -3.46 -9.99
CA THR A 98 -12.03 -3.92 -9.79
C THR A 98 -13.03 -2.91 -10.37
N PRO A 99 -14.29 -3.31 -10.65
CA PRO A 99 -15.29 -2.36 -11.14
C PRO A 99 -15.45 -1.11 -10.25
N PRO A 100 -15.50 -1.22 -8.90
CA PRO A 100 -15.52 -0.05 -8.02
C PRO A 100 -14.27 0.84 -8.13
N ALA A 101 -13.07 0.25 -8.27
CA ALA A 101 -11.83 1.01 -8.42
C ALA A 101 -11.81 1.81 -9.74
N ARG A 102 -12.20 1.18 -10.85
CA ARG A 102 -12.28 1.87 -12.15
C ARG A 102 -13.35 2.96 -12.16
N ALA A 103 -14.51 2.71 -11.55
CA ALA A 103 -15.57 3.70 -11.42
C ALA A 103 -15.09 4.91 -10.61
N PHE A 104 -14.46 4.68 -9.46
CA PHE A 104 -13.92 5.75 -8.62
C PHE A 104 -12.91 6.63 -9.37
N LEU A 105 -11.95 6.03 -10.08
CA LEU A 105 -10.98 6.77 -10.89
C LEU A 105 -11.66 7.64 -11.96
N TRP A 106 -12.68 7.09 -12.65
CA TRP A 106 -13.43 7.82 -13.66
C TRP A 106 -14.25 8.99 -13.08
N GLU A 107 -14.99 8.74 -11.99
CA GLU A 107 -15.84 9.75 -11.32
C GLU A 107 -15.05 10.96 -10.84
N HIS A 108 -13.79 10.76 -10.45
CA HIS A 108 -12.92 11.82 -9.92
C HIS A 108 -11.95 12.38 -10.98
N GLY A 109 -12.06 11.95 -12.24
CA GLY A 109 -11.18 12.42 -13.32
C GLY A 109 -9.70 12.06 -13.10
N LEU A 110 -9.42 10.96 -12.39
CA LEU A 110 -8.07 10.49 -12.09
C LEU A 110 -7.52 9.59 -13.22
N PRO A 111 -6.18 9.48 -13.37
CA PRO A 111 -5.56 8.60 -14.36
C PRO A 111 -6.04 7.15 -14.23
N ARG A 112 -6.35 6.50 -15.35
CA ARG A 112 -6.94 5.14 -15.39
C ARG A 112 -5.95 4.07 -15.84
N ASP A 113 -4.83 4.48 -16.40
CA ASP A 113 -3.70 3.68 -16.87
C ASP A 113 -2.37 4.32 -16.41
N GLY A 114 -1.31 3.51 -16.34
CA GLY A 114 0.05 3.94 -15.96
C GLY A 114 0.78 4.68 -17.08
N SER A 115 0.07 5.44 -17.91
CA SER A 115 0.62 6.12 -19.10
C SER A 115 -0.10 7.44 -19.32
N ASP A 116 0.43 8.49 -18.71
CA ASP A 116 0.31 9.88 -19.19
C ASP A 116 1.74 10.40 -19.45
#